data_AF-A0A365KR89-F1
#
_entry.id   AF-A0A365KR89-F1
#
_cell.length_a   1.000
_cell.length_b   1.000
_cell.length_c   1.000
_cell.angle_alpha   90.00
_cell.angle_beta   90.00
_cell.angle_gamma   90.00
#
_symmetry.space_group_name_H-M   'P 1'
#
loop_
_entity.id
_entity.type
_entity.pdbx_description
1 polymer ?
#
loop_
_entity_poly.entity_id
_entity_poly.type
_entity_poly.pdbx_seq_one_letter_code
_entity_poly.pdbx_strand_id
1 'polypeptide(L)'
;MPWNKDDYPDSFKNLNPDVRNKAIEIANALLEDNYEEGRAISIATAQAQKYVEGDKEHPVYEIRSHDDGWQLKKKDSKKAILIEETKEELMDEAKRYVTKNHGELHIYSNSGELQDTLYED
;
A
#
# COMPACT_ATOMS: atom_id res chain seq x y z
N MET A 1 -18.14 -27.33 6.00
CA MET A 1 -17.60 -27.55 4.63
C MET A 1 -16.68 -26.39 4.31
N PRO A 2 -15.59 -26.58 3.54
CA PRO A 2 -14.70 -25.49 3.17
C PRO A 2 -15.39 -24.54 2.18
N TRP A 3 -15.14 -23.25 2.33
CA TRP A 3 -15.62 -22.20 1.42
C TRP A 3 -14.87 -22.23 0.10
N ASN A 4 -15.50 -21.71 -0.95
CA ASN A 4 -14.92 -21.58 -2.29
C ASN A 4 -15.39 -20.28 -2.96
N LYS A 5 -15.03 -20.07 -4.23
CA LYS A 5 -15.32 -18.80 -4.94
C LYS A 5 -16.80 -18.53 -5.19
N ASP A 6 -17.64 -19.57 -5.14
CA ASP A 6 -19.08 -19.49 -5.39
C ASP A 6 -19.91 -19.69 -4.10
N ASP A 7 -19.29 -20.23 -3.04
CA ASP A 7 -19.92 -20.51 -1.75
C ASP A 7 -18.98 -20.08 -0.60
N TYR A 8 -19.21 -18.87 -0.10
CA TYR A 8 -18.40 -18.20 0.92
C TYR A 8 -19.32 -17.43 1.88
N PRO A 9 -18.85 -17.08 3.10
CA PRO A 9 -19.68 -16.41 4.10
C PRO A 9 -20.05 -15.00 3.64
N ASP A 10 -21.21 -14.51 4.05
CA ASP A 10 -21.71 -13.18 3.68
C ASP A 10 -20.71 -12.05 4.01
N SER A 11 -19.91 -12.22 5.06
CA SER A 11 -18.83 -11.29 5.43
C SER A 11 -17.80 -11.06 4.31
N PHE A 12 -17.63 -12.01 3.39
CA PHE A 12 -16.68 -11.90 2.27
C PHE A 12 -17.27 -11.28 1.01
N LYS A 13 -18.61 -11.11 0.94
CA LYS A 13 -19.32 -10.70 -0.28
C LYS A 13 -18.88 -9.34 -0.85
N ASN A 14 -18.49 -8.42 0.02
CA ASN A 14 -18.08 -7.06 -0.36
C ASN A 14 -16.55 -6.87 -0.43
N LEU A 15 -15.76 -7.92 -0.21
CA LEU A 15 -14.31 -7.84 -0.35
C LEU A 15 -13.92 -7.80 -1.83
N ASN A 16 -12.82 -7.10 -2.14
CA ASN A 16 -12.18 -7.19 -3.46
C ASN A 16 -11.91 -8.67 -3.79
N PRO A 17 -12.10 -9.13 -5.05
CA PRO A 17 -11.85 -10.51 -5.46
C PRO A 17 -10.52 -11.11 -4.98
N ASP A 18 -9.42 -10.36 -5.02
CA ASP A 18 -8.10 -10.87 -4.61
C ASP A 18 -8.05 -11.11 -3.11
N VAL A 19 -8.54 -10.15 -2.33
CA VAL A 19 -8.67 -10.25 -0.86
C VAL A 19 -9.61 -11.39 -0.50
N ARG A 20 -10.76 -11.52 -1.18
CA ARG A 20 -11.73 -12.59 -0.94
C ARG A 20 -11.14 -13.97 -1.18
N ASN A 21 -10.47 -14.17 -2.33
CA ASN A 21 -9.86 -15.45 -2.67
C ASN A 21 -8.81 -15.85 -1.62
N LYS A 22 -7.98 -14.90 -1.19
CA LYS A 22 -6.98 -15.16 -0.15
C LYS A 22 -7.61 -15.40 1.23
N ALA A 23 -8.69 -14.69 1.57
CA ALA A 23 -9.42 -14.90 2.81
C ALA A 23 -10.07 -16.29 2.85
N ILE A 24 -10.61 -16.78 1.74
CA ILE A 24 -11.16 -18.15 1.63
C ILE A 24 -10.07 -19.19 1.90
N GLU A 25 -8.89 -19.05 1.28
CA GLU A 25 -7.74 -19.95 1.48
C GLU A 25 -7.35 -20.02 2.96
N ILE A 26 -7.14 -18.86 3.59
CA ILE A 26 -6.69 -18.77 4.99
C ILE A 26 -7.78 -19.27 5.94
N ALA A 27 -9.04 -18.90 5.72
CA ALA A 27 -10.12 -19.32 6.59
C ALA A 27 -10.36 -20.82 6.56
N ASN A 28 -10.26 -21.45 5.37
CA ASN A 28 -10.37 -22.91 5.26
C ASN A 28 -9.27 -23.61 6.06
N ALA A 29 -8.02 -23.13 6.01
CA ALA A 29 -6.94 -23.68 6.81
C ALA A 29 -7.20 -23.54 8.33
N LEU A 30 -7.71 -22.38 8.76
CA LEU A 30 -8.07 -22.17 10.17
C LEU A 30 -9.22 -23.08 10.62
N LEU A 31 -10.21 -23.31 9.76
CA LEU A 31 -11.32 -24.23 10.04
C LEU A 31 -10.85 -25.69 10.13
N GLU A 32 -9.89 -26.10 9.31
CA GLU A 32 -9.24 -27.42 9.41
C GLU A 32 -8.51 -27.58 10.75
N ASP A 33 -7.92 -26.50 11.27
CA ASP A 33 -7.30 -26.42 12.59
C ASP A 33 -8.30 -26.28 13.75
N ASN A 34 -9.61 -26.46 13.50
CA ASN A 34 -10.71 -26.32 14.47
C ASN A 34 -10.86 -24.93 15.10
N TYR A 35 -10.47 -23.85 14.40
CA TYR A 35 -10.82 -22.50 14.83
C TYR A 35 -12.32 -22.26 14.68
N GLU A 36 -12.87 -21.45 15.59
CA GLU A 36 -14.26 -20.99 15.47
C GLU A 36 -14.46 -20.16 14.19
N GLU A 37 -15.57 -20.38 13.49
CA GLU A 37 -15.87 -19.78 12.19
C GLU A 37 -15.74 -18.25 12.18
N GLY A 38 -16.36 -17.56 13.14
CA GLY A 38 -16.27 -16.10 13.24
C GLY A 38 -14.85 -15.58 13.49
N ARG A 39 -14.03 -16.37 14.21
CA ARG A 39 -12.61 -16.06 14.45
C ARG A 39 -11.78 -16.31 13.19
N ALA A 40 -12.05 -17.42 12.48
CA ALA A 40 -11.40 -17.73 11.22
C ALA A 40 -11.67 -16.64 10.17
N ILE A 41 -12.92 -16.17 10.04
CA ILE A 41 -13.31 -15.07 9.13
C ILE A 41 -12.53 -13.79 9.45
N SER A 42 -12.50 -13.39 10.72
CA SER A 42 -11.83 -12.15 11.15
C SER A 42 -10.32 -12.20 10.86
N ILE A 43 -9.66 -13.30 11.24
CA ILE A 43 -8.21 -13.47 11.03
C ILE A 43 -7.91 -13.55 9.53
N ALA A 44 -8.68 -14.33 8.77
CA ALA A 44 -8.47 -14.51 7.36
C ALA A 44 -8.65 -13.21 6.57
N THR A 45 -9.66 -12.39 6.91
CA THR A 45 -9.86 -11.08 6.28
C THR A 45 -8.65 -10.18 6.51
N ALA A 46 -8.18 -10.06 7.75
CA ALA A 46 -7.05 -9.20 8.09
C ALA A 46 -5.75 -9.67 7.43
N GLN A 47 -5.48 -10.98 7.41
CA GLN A 47 -4.30 -11.52 6.75
C GLN A 47 -4.37 -11.43 5.23
N ALA A 48 -5.55 -11.63 4.64
CA ALA A 48 -5.76 -11.50 3.21
C ALA A 48 -5.60 -10.05 2.73
N GLN A 49 -6.10 -9.07 3.49
CA GLN A 49 -5.87 -7.65 3.21
C GLN A 49 -4.38 -7.34 3.21
N LYS A 50 -3.66 -7.72 4.27
CA LYS A 50 -2.21 -7.52 4.37
C LYS A 50 -1.44 -8.21 3.24
N TYR A 51 -1.84 -9.42 2.86
CA TYR A 51 -1.19 -10.14 1.77
C TYR A 51 -1.39 -9.42 0.43
N VAL A 52 -2.62 -9.00 0.12
CA VAL A 52 -2.94 -8.33 -1.14
C VAL A 52 -2.42 -6.90 -1.19
N GLU A 53 -2.40 -6.19 -0.07
CA GLU A 53 -1.79 -4.86 0.04
C GLU A 53 -0.28 -4.94 -0.04
N GLY A 54 0.36 -5.90 0.66
CA GLY A 54 1.80 -6.13 0.54
C GLY A 54 2.26 -6.62 -0.84
N ASP A 55 1.35 -7.22 -1.63
CA ASP A 55 1.61 -7.62 -3.02
C ASP A 55 1.36 -6.48 -4.02
N LYS A 56 0.64 -5.42 -3.63
CA LYS A 56 0.50 -4.23 -4.48
C LYS A 56 1.78 -3.41 -4.41
N GLU A 57 2.49 -3.32 -5.53
CA GLU A 57 3.54 -2.32 -5.67
C GLU A 57 2.93 -0.92 -5.53
N HIS A 58 3.20 -0.28 -4.40
CA HIS A 58 2.89 1.13 -4.21
C HIS A 58 3.83 1.97 -5.08
N PRO A 59 3.32 2.95 -5.85
CA PRO A 59 4.18 3.81 -6.63
C PRO A 59 5.10 4.61 -5.68
N VAL A 60 6.40 4.38 -5.78
CA VAL A 60 7.38 5.13 -5.00
C VAL A 60 7.65 6.47 -5.67
N TYR A 61 7.45 7.54 -4.91
CA TYR A 61 7.81 8.90 -5.27
C TYR A 61 9.01 9.34 -4.43
N GLU A 62 9.84 10.19 -5.03
CA GLU A 62 11.09 10.63 -4.44
C GLU A 62 11.15 12.16 -4.47
N ILE A 63 11.47 12.76 -3.33
CA ILE A 63 11.95 14.14 -3.24
C ILE A 63 13.46 14.14 -3.38
N ARG A 64 13.98 14.81 -4.39
CA ARG A 64 15.42 14.97 -4.64
C ARG A 64 15.79 16.43 -4.91
N SER A 65 17.07 16.77 -4.75
CA SER A 65 17.60 18.03 -5.23
C SER A 65 17.56 18.10 -6.77
N HIS A 66 17.42 19.31 -7.28
CA HIS A 66 17.39 19.67 -8.69
C HIS A 66 18.16 20.99 -8.88
N ASP A 67 18.59 21.28 -10.11
CA ASP A 67 19.37 22.50 -10.39
C ASP A 67 18.59 23.79 -10.03
N ASP A 68 17.26 23.74 -10.15
CA ASP A 68 16.34 24.85 -9.85
C ASP A 68 15.64 24.73 -8.48
N GLY A 69 16.12 23.86 -7.57
CA GLY A 69 15.53 23.68 -6.23
C GLY A 69 15.30 22.23 -5.85
N TRP A 70 14.06 21.88 -5.50
CA TRP A 70 13.66 20.54 -5.09
C TRP A 70 12.59 19.99 -6.02
N GLN A 71 12.70 18.71 -6.38
CA GLN A 71 11.77 18.05 -7.27
C GLN A 71 11.11 16.84 -6.63
N LEU A 72 9.83 16.63 -6.93
CA LEU A 72 9.13 15.37 -6.72
C LEU A 72 9.13 14.59 -8.03
N LYS A 73 9.52 13.32 -8.02
CA LYS A 73 9.43 12.44 -9.19
C LYS A 73 9.04 11.03 -8.78
N LYS A 74 8.53 10.22 -9.72
CA LYS A 74 8.42 8.77 -9.49
C LYS A 74 9.82 8.15 -9.55
N LYS A 75 10.13 7.14 -8.72
CA LYS A 75 11.45 6.50 -8.58
C LYS A 75 12.13 6.18 -9.92
N ASP A 76 11.39 5.59 -10.85
CA ASP A 76 11.91 5.20 -12.17
C ASP A 76 11.61 6.21 -13.30
N SER A 77 11.09 7.39 -12.93
CA SER A 77 10.82 8.47 -13.88
C SER A 77 11.97 9.47 -13.93
N LYS A 78 12.32 9.90 -15.14
CA LYS A 78 13.19 11.06 -15.36
C LYS A 78 12.44 12.39 -15.28
N LYS A 79 11.12 12.37 -15.37
CA LYS A 79 10.27 13.55 -15.38
C LYS A 79 9.89 13.93 -13.94
N ALA A 80 10.17 15.18 -13.57
CA ALA A 80 9.65 15.80 -12.37
C ALA A 80 8.13 16.00 -12.48
N ILE A 81 7.42 15.69 -11.41
CA ILE A 81 5.99 15.90 -11.23
C ILE A 81 5.74 17.32 -10.70
N LEU A 82 6.54 17.75 -9.74
CA LEU A 82 6.53 19.09 -9.13
C LEU A 82 7.97 19.55 -8.92
N ILE A 83 8.20 20.85 -8.99
CA ILE A 83 9.47 21.51 -8.66
C ILE A 83 9.13 22.76 -7.85
N GLU A 84 9.73 22.89 -6.68
CA GLU A 84 9.63 24.07 -5.83
C GLU A 84 11.02 24.58 -5.45
N GLU A 85 11.13 25.85 -5.09
CA GLU A 85 12.39 26.46 -4.69
C GLU A 85 12.93 25.82 -3.41
N THR A 86 12.04 25.54 -2.45
CA THR A 86 12.42 24.98 -1.14
C THR A 86 11.86 23.57 -0.90
N LYS A 87 12.58 22.80 -0.08
CA LYS A 87 12.15 21.45 0.34
C LYS A 87 10.84 21.50 1.14
N GLU A 88 10.65 22.56 1.92
CA GLU A 88 9.48 22.72 2.80
C GLU A 88 8.20 22.91 1.97
N GLU A 89 8.22 23.80 0.98
CA GLU A 89 7.10 24.01 0.07
C GLU A 89 6.76 22.74 -0.72
N LEU A 90 7.77 22.04 -1.24
CA LEU A 90 7.57 20.79 -1.95
C LEU A 90 6.98 19.70 -1.05
N MET A 91 7.36 19.66 0.24
CA MET A 91 6.99 18.58 1.15
C MET A 91 5.48 18.48 1.31
N ASP A 92 4.81 19.60 1.50
CA ASP A 92 3.36 19.64 1.72
C ASP A 92 2.58 19.22 0.47
N GLU A 93 3.04 19.63 -0.71
CA GLU A 93 2.46 19.22 -1.98
C GLU A 93 2.73 17.75 -2.29
N ALA A 94 3.95 17.30 -2.05
CA ALA A 94 4.36 15.92 -2.27
C ALA A 94 3.56 14.96 -1.39
N LYS A 95 3.39 15.25 -0.10
CA LYS A 95 2.55 14.44 0.79
C LYS A 95 1.12 14.33 0.26
N ARG A 96 0.49 15.45 -0.11
CA ARG A 96 -0.87 15.45 -0.68
C ARG A 96 -0.95 14.63 -1.97
N TYR A 97 0.04 14.78 -2.85
CA TYR A 97 0.09 14.05 -4.11
C TYR A 97 0.25 12.55 -3.89
N VAL A 98 1.18 12.15 -3.04
CA VAL A 98 1.52 10.76 -2.75
C VAL A 98 0.33 10.03 -2.12
N THR A 99 -0.28 10.62 -1.08
CA THR A 99 -1.52 10.12 -0.46
C THR A 99 -2.62 9.90 -1.49
N LYS A 100 -2.89 10.90 -2.34
CA LYS A 100 -3.92 10.79 -3.38
C LYS A 100 -3.66 9.65 -4.38
N ASN A 101 -2.39 9.28 -4.58
CA ASN A 101 -1.98 8.22 -5.49
C ASN A 101 -1.63 6.91 -4.77
N HIS A 102 -1.93 6.79 -3.46
CA HIS A 102 -1.61 5.63 -2.63
C HIS A 102 -0.15 5.17 -2.78
N GLY A 103 0.77 6.14 -2.82
CA GLY A 103 2.19 5.89 -3.02
C GLY A 103 3.01 5.97 -1.74
N GLU A 104 4.29 5.65 -1.87
CA GLU A 104 5.29 5.85 -0.83
C GLU A 104 6.10 7.11 -1.16
N LEU A 105 6.46 7.92 -0.16
CA LEU A 105 7.29 9.11 -0.36
C LEU A 105 8.66 8.92 0.27
N HIS A 106 9.68 8.82 -0.57
CA HIS A 106 11.08 8.77 -0.16
C HIS A 106 11.69 10.16 -0.20
N ILE A 107 12.27 10.59 0.90
CA ILE A 107 12.82 11.94 1.05
C ILE A 107 14.33 11.83 1.06
N TYR A 108 15.00 12.41 0.07
CA TYR A 108 16.46 12.42 0.00
C TYR A 108 17.04 13.74 0.54
N SER A 109 18.30 13.68 0.98
CA SER A 109 19.12 14.83 1.32
C SER A 109 19.71 15.47 0.05
N ASN A 110 20.35 16.63 0.19
CA ASN A 110 21.05 17.27 -0.93
C ASN A 110 22.28 16.47 -1.40
N SER A 111 22.83 15.59 -0.55
CA SER A 111 23.90 14.65 -0.92
C SER A 111 23.38 13.41 -1.64
N GLY A 112 22.06 13.24 -1.78
CA GLY A 112 21.43 12.08 -2.42
C GLY A 112 21.25 10.87 -1.50
N GLU A 113 21.41 11.04 -0.19
CA GLU A 113 21.17 9.98 0.82
C GLU A 113 19.70 9.95 1.23
N LEU A 114 19.14 8.75 1.44
CA LEU A 114 17.77 8.61 1.92
C LEU A 114 17.68 9.11 3.37
N GLN A 115 16.89 10.14 3.60
CA GLN A 115 16.72 10.77 4.89
C GLN A 115 15.47 10.25 5.62
N ASP A 116 14.36 10.07 4.91
CA ASP A 116 13.09 9.68 5.51
C ASP A 116 12.19 8.96 4.48
N THR A 117 11.22 8.19 4.97
CA THR A 117 10.23 7.48 4.16
C THR A 117 8.87 7.60 4.82
N LEU A 118 7.89 8.10 4.06
CA LEU A 118 6.50 8.22 4.51
C LEU A 118 5.62 7.25 3.73
N TYR A 119 4.81 6.50 4.47
CA TYR A 119 3.83 5.53 3.96
C TYR A 119 2.44 5.88 4.50
N GLU A 120 1.39 5.53 3.77
CA GLU A 120 0.01 5.68 4.24
C GLU A 120 -0.49 4.34 4.81
N ASP A 121 -0.85 4.31 6.10
CA ASP A 121 -1.52 3.18 6.77
C ASP A 121 -3.03 3.17 6.51
#